data_AF-A0A352N7C5-F1
#
_entry.id   AF-A0A352N7C5-F1
#
_cell.length_a   1.000
_cell.length_b   1.000
_cell.length_c   1.000
_cell.angle_alpha   90.00
_cell.angle_beta   90.00
_cell.angle_gamma   90.00
#
_symmetry.space_group_name_H-M   'P 1'
#
loop_
_entity.id
_entity.type
_entity.pdbx_description
1 polymer ?
#
loop_
_entity_poly.entity_id
_entity_poly.type
_entity_poly.pdbx_seq_one_letter_code
_entity_poly.pdbx_strand_id
1 'polypeptide(L)'
;MATEKYSLFKRLEVEHQARNWRRPLLCFALWLVLGSIAAIAISCFAPQSQSFKLCLQVLCSTFAAGLLSFALMAFLSRQEKPATAKQLDSETKAKNRLEASLEMLDGANPLREAQAEEASGFYSRQRAPIWPLLLVLLLAIIIFLLAGQTALLVKQYGVSKKAIAKEQEEKKKVEEEKKLKDKAPDFAEMALSAPESEIRAKPIDEIIWEGSTNSSCGFTSICLEASVNGAKPVSLAMENAPLKKTGESQVTGEMLLEELKVVPFDVVSYNLRGTAPLDGRPDVEIVSVPQFIEVRPFREEAIIMSAQMTGEGAKLMKMLNMLSHFLRMQLALNKAVFVARASGLPSDSPVLREQVELIAGEQQDLRKELDKFLTETPAEEISANAFDCLKQSLAAMDEACRRFGVTPKPASTTKGKANSP
;
A
#
# COMPACT_ATOMS: atom_id res chain seq x y z
N MET A 1 40.60 -70.75 -35.56
CA MET A 1 39.41 -71.35 -34.91
C MET A 1 39.06 -70.70 -33.56
N ALA A 2 39.97 -70.53 -32.59
CA ALA A 2 39.63 -69.85 -31.32
C ALA A 2 39.24 -68.36 -31.48
N THR A 3 39.82 -67.68 -32.47
CA THR A 3 39.58 -66.25 -32.77
C THR A 3 38.20 -65.95 -33.34
N GLU A 4 37.61 -66.85 -34.12
CA GLU A 4 36.25 -66.67 -34.68
C GLU A 4 35.16 -66.94 -33.62
N LYS A 5 35.38 -67.88 -32.71
CA LYS A 5 34.46 -68.20 -31.60
C LYS A 5 34.26 -67.01 -30.64
N TYR A 6 35.35 -66.34 -30.27
CA TYR A 6 35.30 -65.10 -29.48
C TYR A 6 34.61 -63.94 -30.23
N SER A 7 34.60 -63.98 -31.57
CA SER A 7 33.95 -62.96 -32.38
C SER A 7 32.41 -63.10 -32.42
N LEU A 8 31.87 -64.32 -32.35
CA LEU A 8 30.42 -64.59 -32.40
C LEU A 8 29.71 -64.09 -31.14
N PHE A 9 30.15 -64.53 -29.95
CA PHE A 9 29.51 -64.13 -28.68
C PHE A 9 29.72 -62.65 -28.38
N LYS A 10 30.85 -62.07 -28.78
CA LYS A 10 31.08 -60.61 -28.69
C LYS A 10 30.14 -59.83 -29.61
N ARG A 11 29.84 -60.34 -30.81
CA ARG A 11 28.84 -59.74 -31.71
C ARG A 11 27.43 -59.87 -31.13
N LEU A 12 27.07 -61.03 -30.57
CA LEU A 12 25.80 -61.22 -29.88
C LEU A 12 25.65 -60.24 -28.71
N GLU A 13 26.71 -60.01 -27.93
CA GLU A 13 26.68 -59.04 -26.84
C GLU A 13 26.50 -57.60 -27.35
N VAL A 14 27.17 -57.22 -28.43
CA VAL A 14 26.98 -55.91 -29.08
C VAL A 14 25.57 -55.76 -29.64
N GLU A 15 25.00 -56.80 -30.27
CA GLU A 15 23.64 -56.76 -30.79
C GLU A 15 22.57 -56.75 -29.69
N HIS A 16 22.81 -57.48 -28.61
CA HIS A 16 21.97 -57.49 -27.43
C HIS A 16 21.94 -56.10 -26.77
N GLN A 17 23.11 -55.49 -26.57
CA GLN A 17 23.20 -54.11 -26.10
C GLN A 17 22.53 -53.14 -27.08
N ALA A 18 22.79 -53.27 -28.39
CA ALA A 18 22.17 -52.41 -29.39
C ALA A 18 20.63 -52.52 -29.38
N ARG A 19 20.05 -53.72 -29.27
CA ARG A 19 18.59 -53.92 -29.22
C ARG A 19 17.97 -53.35 -27.94
N ASN A 20 18.60 -53.58 -26.79
CA ASN A 20 18.13 -53.07 -25.50
C ASN A 20 18.18 -51.53 -25.43
N TRP A 21 19.18 -50.91 -26.06
CA TRP A 21 19.38 -49.46 -26.01
C TRP A 21 18.77 -48.71 -27.20
N ARG A 22 18.43 -49.39 -28.30
CA ARG A 22 17.89 -48.74 -29.51
C ARG A 22 16.60 -47.98 -29.28
N ARG A 23 15.61 -48.63 -28.67
CA ARG A 23 14.30 -48.02 -28.39
C ARG A 23 14.41 -46.84 -27.42
N PRO A 24 15.09 -46.95 -26.27
CA PRO A 24 15.19 -45.82 -25.35
C PRO A 24 16.01 -44.66 -25.94
N LEU A 25 17.08 -44.93 -26.70
CA LEU A 25 17.85 -43.89 -27.38
C LEU A 25 17.05 -43.16 -28.46
N LEU A 26 16.23 -43.88 -29.24
CA LEU A 26 15.36 -43.25 -30.25
C LEU A 26 14.27 -42.40 -29.59
N CYS A 27 13.66 -42.87 -28.50
CA CYS A 27 12.69 -42.08 -27.74
C CYS A 27 13.31 -40.82 -27.16
N PHE A 28 14.50 -40.92 -26.58
CA PHE A 28 15.23 -39.77 -26.04
C PHE A 28 15.58 -38.76 -27.15
N ALA A 29 16.10 -39.24 -28.28
CA ALA A 29 16.41 -38.42 -29.43
C ALA A 29 15.18 -37.68 -29.98
N LEU A 30 14.03 -38.35 -30.03
CA LEU A 30 12.77 -37.75 -30.47
C LEU A 30 12.34 -36.58 -29.56
N TRP A 31 12.49 -36.74 -28.24
CA TRP A 31 12.24 -35.65 -27.29
C TRP A 31 13.19 -34.46 -27.49
N LEU A 32 14.47 -34.71 -27.73
CA LEU A 32 15.45 -33.64 -28.02
C LEU A 32 15.11 -32.89 -29.31
N VAL A 33 14.69 -33.60 -30.37
CA VAL A 33 14.29 -33.00 -31.63
C VAL A 33 13.01 -32.18 -31.46
N LEU A 34 11.98 -32.72 -30.80
CA LEU A 34 10.73 -31.99 -30.53
C LEU A 34 10.97 -30.74 -29.67
N GLY A 35 11.78 -30.85 -28.62
CA GLY A 35 12.15 -29.72 -27.78
C GLY A 35 12.91 -28.64 -28.53
N SER A 36 13.82 -29.05 -29.44
CA SER A 36 14.54 -28.12 -30.30
C SER A 36 13.61 -27.38 -31.27
N ILE A 37 12.68 -28.10 -31.91
CA ILE A 37 11.69 -27.49 -32.82
C ILE A 37 10.80 -26.50 -32.06
N ALA A 38 10.30 -26.89 -30.87
CA ALA A 38 9.47 -26.03 -30.04
C ALA A 38 10.24 -24.76 -29.58
N ALA A 39 11.51 -24.89 -29.19
CA ALA A 39 12.35 -23.74 -28.81
C ALA A 39 12.61 -22.80 -30.01
N ILE A 40 12.78 -23.32 -31.22
CA ILE A 40 12.88 -22.50 -32.44
C ILE A 40 11.56 -21.75 -32.69
N ALA A 41 10.42 -22.44 -32.60
CA ALA A 41 9.12 -21.81 -32.79
C ALA A 41 8.87 -20.68 -31.79
N ILE A 42 9.18 -20.89 -30.51
CA ILE A 42 9.07 -19.85 -29.47
C ILE A 42 10.00 -18.68 -29.79
N SER A 43 11.21 -18.94 -30.26
CA SER A 43 12.15 -17.89 -30.66
C SER A 43 11.68 -17.07 -31.86
N CYS A 44 10.85 -17.64 -32.75
CA CYS A 44 10.30 -16.95 -33.91
C CYS A 44 9.01 -16.18 -33.61
N PHE A 45 8.16 -16.68 -32.71
CA PHE A 45 6.80 -16.16 -32.51
C PHE A 45 6.57 -15.45 -31.17
N ALA A 46 7.40 -15.69 -30.14
CA ALA A 46 7.20 -15.07 -28.84
C ALA A 46 7.79 -13.64 -28.79
N PRO A 47 7.19 -12.74 -27.99
CA PRO A 47 7.76 -11.43 -27.71
C PRO A 47 9.19 -11.55 -27.17
N GLN A 48 10.10 -10.73 -27.71
CA GLN A 48 11.54 -10.83 -27.49
C GLN A 48 11.98 -10.67 -26.02
N SER A 49 11.12 -10.07 -25.16
CA SER A 49 11.36 -9.92 -23.73
C SER A 49 11.12 -11.20 -22.91
N GLN A 50 10.31 -12.14 -23.42
CA GLN A 50 9.96 -13.39 -22.74
C GLN A 50 10.47 -14.65 -23.45
N SER A 51 10.89 -14.53 -24.72
CA SER A 51 11.35 -15.64 -25.54
C SER A 51 12.49 -16.44 -24.90
N PHE A 52 13.43 -15.76 -24.25
CA PHE A 52 14.57 -16.43 -23.59
C PHE A 52 14.14 -17.36 -22.45
N LYS A 53 13.28 -16.86 -21.53
CA LYS A 53 12.80 -17.64 -20.38
C LYS A 53 11.97 -18.84 -20.84
N LEU A 54 11.08 -18.61 -21.81
CA LEU A 54 10.22 -19.66 -22.37
C LEU A 54 11.03 -20.73 -23.12
N CYS A 55 12.02 -20.33 -23.92
CA CYS A 55 12.91 -21.29 -24.60
C CYS A 55 13.69 -22.14 -23.61
N LEU A 56 14.26 -21.54 -22.56
CA LEU A 56 15.00 -22.27 -21.54
C LEU A 56 14.09 -23.27 -20.80
N GLN A 57 12.89 -22.84 -20.41
CA GLN A 57 11.92 -23.70 -19.73
C GLN A 57 11.52 -24.91 -20.60
N VAL A 58 11.28 -24.70 -21.90
CA VAL A 58 10.92 -25.77 -22.82
C VAL A 58 12.09 -26.73 -23.07
N LEU A 59 13.32 -26.24 -23.19
CA LEU A 59 14.49 -27.11 -23.32
C LEU A 59 14.71 -27.95 -22.05
N CYS A 60 14.58 -27.36 -20.86
CA CYS A 60 14.71 -28.10 -19.60
C CYS A 60 13.58 -29.13 -19.41
N SER A 61 12.33 -28.77 -19.71
CA SER A 61 11.19 -29.69 -19.53
C SER A 61 11.22 -30.85 -20.52
N THR A 62 11.59 -30.61 -21.77
CA THR A 62 11.71 -31.66 -22.79
C THR A 62 12.91 -32.57 -22.54
N PHE A 63 14.01 -32.05 -22.00
CA PHE A 63 15.14 -32.87 -21.56
C PHE A 63 14.75 -33.79 -20.39
N ALA A 64 14.05 -33.25 -19.37
CA ALA A 64 13.57 -34.02 -18.23
C ALA A 64 12.56 -35.11 -18.66
N ALA A 65 11.60 -34.77 -19.53
CA ALA A 65 10.65 -35.73 -20.09
C ALA A 65 11.35 -36.81 -20.93
N GLY A 66 12.38 -36.42 -21.67
CA GLY A 66 13.26 -37.33 -22.41
C GLY A 66 13.95 -38.34 -21.49
N LEU A 67 14.56 -37.89 -20.39
CA LEU A 67 15.22 -38.78 -19.42
C LEU A 67 14.25 -39.75 -18.76
N LEU A 68 13.05 -39.28 -18.39
CA LEU A 68 12.01 -40.13 -17.83
C LEU A 68 11.56 -41.20 -18.84
N SER A 69 11.32 -40.79 -20.09
CA SER A 69 10.94 -41.70 -21.19
C SER A 69 12.06 -42.70 -21.51
N PHE A 70 13.32 -42.25 -21.45
CA PHE A 70 14.48 -43.10 -21.61
C PHE A 70 14.54 -44.18 -20.52
N ALA A 71 14.39 -43.79 -19.25
CA ALA A 71 14.42 -44.73 -18.13
C ALA A 71 13.26 -45.74 -18.19
N LEU A 72 12.04 -45.27 -18.50
CA LEU A 72 10.87 -46.12 -18.67
C LEU A 72 11.05 -47.11 -19.82
N MET A 73 11.49 -46.63 -20.98
CA MET A 73 11.71 -47.49 -22.14
C MET A 73 12.87 -48.45 -21.92
N ALA A 74 13.96 -48.02 -21.27
CA ALA A 74 15.08 -48.89 -20.93
C ALA A 74 14.68 -49.98 -19.92
N PHE A 75 13.68 -49.73 -19.07
CA PHE A 75 13.11 -50.75 -18.19
C PHE A 75 12.21 -51.71 -18.99
N LEU A 76 11.30 -51.19 -19.81
CA LEU A 76 10.35 -51.98 -20.60
C LEU A 76 10.98 -52.76 -21.76
N SER A 77 12.09 -52.26 -22.33
CA SER A 77 12.80 -52.88 -23.44
C SER A 77 13.95 -53.79 -23.01
N ARG A 78 14.06 -54.10 -21.71
CA ARG A 78 15.00 -55.11 -21.22
C ARG A 78 14.59 -56.46 -21.77
N GLN A 79 15.35 -56.94 -22.75
CA GLN A 79 15.31 -58.33 -23.17
C GLN A 79 16.44 -59.07 -22.47
N GLU A 80 16.21 -60.35 -22.20
CA GLU A 80 17.25 -61.26 -21.75
C GLU A 80 18.13 -61.71 -22.93
N LYS A 81 19.39 -62.03 -22.66
CA LYS A 81 20.34 -62.56 -23.66
C LYS A 81 19.78 -63.77 -24.45
N PRO A 82 19.14 -64.78 -23.84
CA PRO A 82 18.54 -65.91 -24.57
C PRO A 82 17.42 -65.48 -25.54
N ALA A 83 16.55 -64.57 -25.13
CA ALA A 83 15.48 -64.05 -26.00
C ALA A 83 16.05 -63.34 -27.24
N THR A 84 17.20 -62.67 -27.09
CA THR A 84 17.92 -62.04 -28.21
C THR A 84 18.50 -63.08 -29.15
N ALA A 85 19.13 -64.13 -28.62
CA ALA A 85 19.71 -65.22 -29.42
C ALA A 85 18.62 -65.96 -30.23
N LYS A 86 17.48 -66.24 -29.61
CA LYS A 86 16.31 -66.84 -30.27
C LYS A 86 15.78 -65.97 -31.42
N GLN A 87 15.67 -64.66 -31.19
CA GLN A 87 15.20 -63.74 -32.22
C GLN A 87 16.19 -63.68 -33.40
N LEU A 88 17.48 -63.64 -33.11
CA LEU A 88 18.52 -63.68 -34.15
C LEU A 88 18.52 -64.99 -34.93
N ASP A 89 18.29 -66.14 -34.29
CA ASP A 89 18.18 -67.43 -34.96
C ASP A 89 16.95 -67.51 -35.87
N SER A 90 15.85 -66.86 -35.48
CA SER A 90 14.67 -66.74 -36.33
C SER A 90 14.92 -65.85 -37.55
N GLU A 91 15.65 -64.74 -37.39
CA GLU A 91 15.98 -63.79 -38.46
C GLU A 91 16.99 -64.38 -39.45
N THR A 92 17.96 -65.17 -38.97
CA THR A 92 19.02 -65.80 -39.78
C THR A 92 18.67 -67.20 -40.25
N LYS A 93 17.50 -67.74 -39.86
CA LYS A 93 17.08 -69.13 -40.10
C LYS A 93 18.08 -70.16 -39.59
N ALA A 94 18.84 -69.82 -38.55
CA ALA A 94 19.85 -70.68 -37.94
C ALA A 94 19.26 -71.76 -37.01
N LYS A 95 17.94 -72.00 -37.05
CA LYS A 95 17.23 -73.15 -36.40
C LYS A 95 17.68 -73.40 -34.94
N ASN A 96 17.67 -72.36 -34.12
CA ASN A 96 17.98 -72.37 -32.68
C ASN A 96 19.44 -72.77 -32.34
N ARG A 97 20.36 -72.71 -33.31
CA ARG A 97 21.77 -73.08 -33.08
C ARG A 97 22.51 -72.09 -32.17
N LEU A 98 22.22 -70.79 -32.25
CA LEU A 98 22.82 -69.79 -31.38
C LEU A 98 22.22 -69.88 -29.96
N GLU A 99 20.90 -70.01 -29.86
CA GLU A 99 20.18 -70.20 -28.58
C GLU A 99 20.71 -71.44 -27.84
N ALA A 100 20.78 -72.59 -28.51
CA ALA A 100 21.30 -73.83 -27.91
C ALA A 100 22.77 -73.73 -27.49
N SER A 101 23.61 -73.04 -28.29
CA SER A 101 25.01 -72.81 -27.93
C SER A 101 25.19 -71.89 -26.71
N LEU A 102 24.20 -71.03 -26.44
CA LEU A 102 24.18 -70.10 -25.30
C LEU A 102 23.66 -70.78 -24.03
N GLU A 103 22.68 -71.67 -24.12
CA GLU A 103 22.20 -72.45 -22.97
C GLU A 103 23.25 -73.44 -22.44
N MET A 104 24.14 -73.95 -23.30
CA MET A 104 25.23 -74.87 -22.92
C MET A 104 26.48 -74.15 -22.35
N LEU A 105 26.31 -72.94 -21.78
CA LEU A 105 27.41 -72.12 -21.28
C LEU A 105 28.23 -72.80 -20.17
N ASP A 106 27.58 -73.64 -19.36
CA ASP A 106 28.16 -74.30 -18.20
C ASP A 106 28.78 -75.66 -18.57
N GLY A 107 29.98 -75.63 -19.17
CA GLY A 107 30.81 -76.82 -19.38
C GLY A 107 31.52 -76.88 -20.74
N ALA A 108 32.66 -77.58 -20.79
CA ALA A 108 33.38 -77.89 -22.03
C ALA A 108 32.65 -79.00 -22.80
N ASN A 109 31.56 -78.65 -23.48
CA ASN A 109 30.75 -79.59 -24.25
C ASN A 109 31.10 -79.54 -25.75
N PRO A 110 31.56 -80.64 -26.37
CA PRO A 110 31.89 -80.66 -27.80
C PRO A 110 30.69 -80.35 -28.71
N LEU A 111 29.45 -80.62 -28.26
CA LEU A 111 28.24 -80.27 -29.01
C LEU A 111 28.03 -78.76 -29.11
N ARG A 112 28.42 -78.00 -28.09
CA ARG A 112 28.37 -76.54 -28.10
C ARG A 112 29.31 -75.97 -29.16
N GLU A 113 30.51 -76.54 -29.27
CA GLU A 113 31.50 -76.07 -30.24
C GLU A 113 31.01 -76.29 -31.67
N ALA A 114 30.43 -77.46 -31.95
CA ALA A 114 29.83 -77.76 -33.25
C ALA A 114 28.66 -76.81 -33.58
N GLN A 115 27.77 -76.54 -32.61
CA GLN A 115 26.66 -75.61 -32.79
C GLN A 115 27.10 -74.16 -32.99
N ALA A 116 28.13 -73.71 -32.27
CA ALA A 116 28.69 -72.36 -32.40
C ALA A 116 29.40 -72.17 -33.75
N GLU A 117 30.05 -73.21 -34.28
CA GLU A 117 30.68 -73.20 -35.60
C GLU A 117 29.65 -73.21 -36.74
N GLU A 118 28.58 -74.01 -36.62
CA GLU A 118 27.45 -73.93 -37.55
C GLU A 118 26.79 -72.55 -37.53
N ALA A 119 26.54 -71.99 -36.34
CA ALA A 119 25.97 -70.67 -36.17
C ALA A 119 26.86 -69.59 -36.83
N SER A 120 28.18 -69.61 -36.59
CA SER A 120 29.09 -68.60 -37.18
C SER A 120 29.06 -68.59 -38.70
N GLY A 121 28.82 -69.74 -39.35
CA GLY A 121 28.58 -69.85 -40.79
C GLY A 121 27.36 -69.06 -41.27
N PHE A 122 26.24 -69.12 -40.53
CA PHE A 122 25.03 -68.34 -40.84
C PHE A 122 25.22 -66.84 -40.59
N TYR A 123 25.84 -66.47 -39.47
CA TYR A 123 26.04 -65.06 -39.09
C TYR A 123 27.16 -64.36 -39.88
N SER A 124 28.12 -65.09 -40.45
CA SER A 124 29.18 -64.52 -41.30
C SER A 124 28.64 -63.89 -42.59
N ARG A 125 27.48 -64.34 -43.07
CA ARG A 125 26.81 -63.84 -44.28
C ARG A 125 25.93 -62.62 -44.03
N GLN A 126 25.75 -62.23 -42.77
CA GLN A 126 24.91 -61.10 -42.39
C GLN A 126 25.69 -59.79 -42.57
N ARG A 127 25.06 -58.81 -43.23
CA ARG A 127 25.64 -57.46 -43.36
C ARG A 127 25.73 -56.81 -41.99
N ALA A 128 26.82 -56.08 -41.74
CA ALA A 128 26.99 -55.31 -40.52
C ALA A 128 25.76 -54.40 -40.29
N PRO A 129 25.31 -54.24 -39.03
CA PRO A 129 24.15 -53.40 -38.74
C PRO A 129 24.43 -51.96 -39.17
N ILE A 130 23.50 -51.34 -39.90
CA ILE A 130 23.55 -49.92 -40.31
C ILE A 130 23.27 -48.98 -39.11
N TRP A 131 22.74 -49.54 -38.03
CA TRP A 131 22.33 -48.81 -36.83
C TRP A 131 23.42 -47.95 -36.16
N PRO A 132 24.68 -48.40 -35.95
CA PRO A 132 25.75 -47.52 -35.45
C PRO A 132 25.97 -46.30 -36.34
N LEU A 133 25.88 -46.42 -37.66
CA LEU A 133 26.02 -45.30 -38.59
C LEU A 133 24.83 -44.33 -38.46
N LEU A 134 23.61 -44.86 -38.34
CA LEU A 134 22.41 -44.04 -38.07
C LEU A 134 22.50 -43.32 -36.72
N LEU A 135 23.07 -43.95 -35.70
CA LEU A 135 23.26 -43.35 -34.39
C LEU A 135 24.27 -42.20 -34.43
N VAL A 136 25.37 -42.37 -35.16
CA VAL A 136 26.36 -41.30 -35.38
C VAL A 136 25.73 -40.13 -36.14
N LEU A 137 24.95 -40.39 -37.20
CA LEU A 137 24.23 -39.35 -37.93
C LEU A 137 23.24 -38.61 -37.03
N LEU A 138 22.48 -39.35 -36.21
CA LEU A 138 21.51 -38.78 -35.29
C LEU A 138 22.17 -37.93 -34.20
N LEU A 139 23.32 -38.38 -33.66
CA LEU A 139 24.11 -37.57 -32.73
C LEU A 139 24.63 -36.29 -33.38
N ALA A 140 25.10 -36.37 -34.64
CA ALA A 140 25.55 -35.19 -35.37
C ALA A 140 24.41 -34.16 -35.56
N ILE A 141 23.19 -34.62 -35.87
CA ILE A 141 22.00 -33.76 -35.99
C ILE A 141 21.68 -33.11 -34.64
N ILE A 142 21.70 -33.86 -33.54
CA ILE A 142 21.43 -33.33 -32.19
C ILE A 142 22.48 -32.27 -31.81
N ILE A 143 23.76 -32.54 -32.06
CA ILE A 143 24.85 -31.58 -31.78
C ILE A 143 24.65 -30.30 -32.59
N PHE A 144 24.32 -30.42 -33.88
CA PHE A 144 24.05 -29.28 -34.74
C PHE A 144 22.86 -28.44 -34.23
N LEU A 145 21.76 -29.09 -33.83
CA LEU A 145 20.60 -28.42 -33.26
C LEU A 145 20.96 -27.70 -31.95
N LEU A 146 21.70 -28.35 -31.04
CA LEU A 146 22.14 -27.75 -29.79
C LEU A 146 23.05 -26.54 -30.03
N ALA A 147 23.98 -26.62 -30.98
CA ALA A 147 24.84 -25.49 -31.35
C ALA A 147 24.03 -24.30 -31.92
N GLY A 148 23.00 -24.58 -32.72
CA GLY A 148 22.08 -23.55 -33.21
C GLY A 148 21.30 -22.87 -32.08
N GLN A 149 20.82 -23.66 -31.11
CA GLN A 149 20.10 -23.15 -29.93
C GLN A 149 20.98 -22.29 -29.04
N THR A 150 22.23 -22.71 -28.79
CA THR A 150 23.15 -21.91 -27.96
C THR A 150 23.49 -20.58 -28.63
N ALA A 151 23.70 -20.56 -29.95
CA ALA A 151 23.90 -19.32 -30.70
C ALA A 151 22.69 -18.38 -30.61
N LEU A 152 21.47 -18.91 -30.74
CA LEU A 152 20.22 -18.15 -30.60
C LEU A 152 20.05 -17.60 -29.18
N LEU A 153 20.31 -18.41 -28.15
CA LEU A 153 20.20 -17.99 -26.75
C LEU A 153 21.24 -16.91 -26.40
N VAL A 154 22.47 -17.02 -26.90
CA VAL A 154 23.50 -15.98 -26.71
C VAL A 154 23.08 -14.67 -27.36
N LYS A 155 22.53 -14.72 -28.58
CA LYS A 155 22.00 -13.53 -29.27
C LYS A 155 20.83 -12.90 -28.50
N GLN A 156 19.89 -13.72 -28.03
CA GLN A 156 18.73 -13.26 -27.25
C GLN A 156 19.16 -12.70 -25.89
N TYR A 157 20.12 -13.31 -25.22
CA TYR A 157 20.69 -12.81 -23.96
C TYR A 157 21.38 -11.45 -24.16
N GLY A 158 22.12 -11.28 -25.25
CA GLY A 158 22.74 -10.00 -25.60
C GLY A 158 21.74 -8.87 -25.83
N VAL A 159 20.61 -9.17 -26.49
CA VAL A 159 19.52 -8.20 -26.69
C VAL A 159 18.76 -7.94 -25.38
N SER A 160 18.47 -8.99 -24.60
CA SER A 160 17.81 -8.86 -23.30
C SER A 160 18.65 -8.04 -22.32
N LYS A 161 19.97 -8.24 -22.27
CA LYS A 161 20.87 -7.42 -21.44
C LYS A 161 20.90 -5.96 -21.86
N LYS A 162 20.85 -5.67 -23.16
CA LYS A 162 20.72 -4.28 -23.68
C LYS A 162 19.36 -3.68 -23.37
N ALA A 163 18.27 -4.46 -23.47
CA ALA A 163 16.93 -4.01 -23.08
C ALA A 163 16.84 -3.74 -21.57
N ILE A 164 17.40 -4.61 -20.73
CA ILE A 164 17.46 -4.44 -19.28
C ILE A 164 18.35 -3.26 -18.90
N ALA A 165 19.48 -3.04 -19.58
CA ALA A 165 20.34 -1.87 -19.35
C ALA A 165 19.63 -0.57 -19.74
N LYS A 166 18.89 -0.56 -20.85
CA LYS A 166 18.10 0.59 -21.29
C LYS A 166 16.91 0.86 -20.36
N GLU A 167 16.25 -0.20 -19.87
CA GLU A 167 15.18 -0.13 -18.87
C GLU A 167 15.73 0.29 -17.49
N GLN A 168 16.98 -0.02 -17.16
CA GLN A 168 17.66 0.46 -15.95
C GLN A 168 18.12 1.92 -16.06
N GLU A 169 18.55 2.38 -17.24
CA GLU A 169 18.85 3.79 -17.49
C GLU A 169 17.57 4.65 -17.55
N GLU A 170 16.49 4.15 -18.16
CA GLU A 170 15.18 4.80 -18.11
C GLU A 170 14.57 4.76 -16.71
N LYS A 171 14.71 3.66 -15.95
CA LYS A 171 14.33 3.63 -14.53
C LYS A 171 15.18 4.59 -13.71
N LYS A 172 16.48 4.73 -13.94
CA LYS A 172 17.31 5.75 -13.25
C LYS A 172 16.88 7.18 -13.59
N LYS A 173 16.58 7.49 -14.86
CA LYS A 173 16.08 8.81 -15.26
C LYS A 173 14.69 9.12 -14.74
N VAL A 174 13.78 8.13 -14.76
CA VAL A 174 12.43 8.24 -14.19
C VAL A 174 12.47 8.25 -12.66
N GLU A 175 13.43 7.58 -12.02
CA GLU A 175 13.62 7.60 -10.56
C GLU A 175 14.30 8.90 -10.11
N GLU A 176 15.16 9.53 -10.92
CA GLU A 176 15.66 10.90 -10.67
C GLU A 176 14.57 11.96 -10.90
N GLU A 177 13.73 11.84 -11.94
CA GLU A 177 12.56 12.73 -12.14
C GLU A 177 11.43 12.47 -11.12
N LYS A 178 11.22 11.23 -10.67
CA LYS A 178 10.28 10.89 -9.59
C LYS A 178 10.79 11.26 -8.21
N LYS A 179 12.09 11.16 -7.92
CA LYS A 179 12.64 11.67 -6.64
C LYS A 179 12.47 13.19 -6.49
N LEU A 180 12.25 13.91 -7.59
CA LEU A 180 11.91 15.33 -7.57
C LEU A 180 10.39 15.62 -7.48
N LYS A 181 9.51 14.63 -7.73
CA LYS A 181 8.04 14.81 -7.80
C LYS A 181 7.20 13.92 -6.86
N ASP A 182 7.74 12.84 -6.30
CA ASP A 182 7.08 11.92 -5.36
C ASP A 182 7.70 12.05 -3.94
N LYS A 183 7.93 13.26 -3.44
CA LYS A 183 7.82 13.44 -1.97
C LYS A 183 6.33 13.35 -1.68
N ALA A 184 5.91 12.53 -0.72
CA ALA A 184 4.58 12.69 -0.13
C ALA A 184 4.41 14.19 0.21
N PRO A 185 3.27 14.83 -0.10
CA PRO A 185 3.10 16.26 0.15
C PRO A 185 3.53 16.55 1.59
N ASP A 186 4.38 17.55 1.77
CA ASP A 186 4.80 17.94 3.11
C ASP A 186 3.52 18.35 3.86
N PHE A 187 3.21 17.65 4.94
CA PHE A 187 2.05 17.93 5.77
C PHE A 187 2.47 18.18 7.22
N ALA A 188 1.67 18.99 7.92
CA ALA A 188 1.76 19.22 9.35
C ALA A 188 0.37 19.57 9.90
N GLU A 189 -0.03 18.89 10.96
CA GLU A 189 -1.32 19.02 11.61
C GLU A 189 -1.15 19.03 13.13
N MET A 190 -2.06 19.72 13.81
CA MET A 190 -2.13 19.80 15.28
C MET A 190 -3.57 19.67 15.74
N ALA A 191 -3.80 18.94 16.83
CA ALA A 191 -5.10 18.78 17.44
C ALA A 191 -4.99 18.81 18.96
N LEU A 192 -5.99 19.39 19.64
CA LEU A 192 -6.17 19.25 21.08
C LEU A 192 -7.13 18.11 21.35
N SER A 193 -6.74 17.17 22.22
CA SER A 193 -7.51 15.99 22.58
C SER A 193 -8.19 16.12 23.95
N ALA A 194 -7.53 16.79 24.91
CA ALA A 194 -8.08 17.01 26.24
C ALA A 194 -7.72 18.42 26.75
N PRO A 195 -8.58 19.04 27.59
CA PRO A 195 -9.93 18.58 27.93
C PRO A 195 -10.88 18.69 26.71
N GLU A 196 -12.11 18.18 26.86
CA GLU A 196 -13.15 18.42 25.86
C GLU A 196 -13.38 19.93 25.68
N SER A 197 -13.85 20.35 24.52
CA SER A 197 -14.06 21.78 24.29
C SER A 197 -15.22 22.33 25.14
N GLU A 198 -15.14 23.60 25.55
CA GLU A 198 -16.18 24.30 26.34
C GLU A 198 -16.30 23.80 27.79
N ILE A 199 -15.17 23.53 28.43
CA ILE A 199 -15.14 23.23 29.86
C ILE A 199 -15.47 24.45 30.71
N ARG A 200 -15.84 24.18 31.97
CA ARG A 200 -16.01 25.17 33.02
C ARG A 200 -14.93 24.98 34.06
N ALA A 201 -14.28 26.08 34.45
CA ALA A 201 -13.20 26.06 35.44
C ALA A 201 -13.32 27.27 36.38
N LYS A 202 -12.71 27.18 37.55
CA LYS A 202 -12.58 28.30 38.48
C LYS A 202 -11.30 29.09 38.18
N PRO A 203 -11.22 30.38 38.58
CA PRO A 203 -10.04 31.20 38.30
C PRO A 203 -8.69 30.67 38.82
N ILE A 204 -8.69 29.85 39.87
CA ILE A 204 -7.47 29.26 40.47
C ILE A 204 -7.21 27.83 39.98
N ASP A 205 -8.07 27.30 39.10
CA ASP A 205 -7.90 25.94 38.63
C ASP A 205 -6.73 25.86 37.65
N GLU A 206 -6.04 24.74 37.72
CA GLU A 206 -5.00 24.36 36.79
C GLU A 206 -5.61 23.46 35.73
N ILE A 207 -5.38 23.82 34.46
CA ILE A 207 -5.94 23.09 33.32
C ILE A 207 -4.83 22.26 32.70
N ILE A 208 -4.91 20.95 32.92
CA ILE A 208 -4.08 19.98 32.23
C ILE A 208 -4.66 19.78 30.83
N TRP A 209 -3.84 20.01 29.81
CA TRP A 209 -4.23 19.87 28.42
C TRP A 209 -3.35 18.83 27.72
N GLU A 210 -3.96 18.17 26.74
CA GLU A 210 -3.31 17.17 25.90
C GLU A 210 -3.66 17.45 24.45
N GLY A 211 -2.71 17.18 23.57
CA GLY A 211 -2.89 17.26 22.14
C GLY A 211 -1.96 16.33 21.38
N SER A 212 -2.16 16.31 20.07
CA SER A 212 -1.33 15.58 19.14
C SER A 212 -0.80 16.51 18.05
N THR A 213 0.39 16.17 17.58
CA THR A 213 1.08 16.84 16.50
C THR A 213 1.47 15.76 15.50
N ASN A 214 1.23 15.98 14.21
CA ASN A 214 1.59 15.04 13.17
C ASN A 214 2.25 15.80 12.02
N SER A 215 3.52 15.52 11.75
CA SER A 215 4.24 16.24 10.70
C SER A 215 5.24 15.37 9.96
N SER A 216 5.27 15.53 8.64
CA SER A 216 6.26 14.92 7.74
C SER A 216 7.69 15.43 7.98
N CYS A 217 7.86 16.71 8.34
CA CYS A 217 9.17 17.36 8.50
C CYS A 217 9.52 17.70 9.96
N GLY A 218 8.53 17.64 10.85
CA GLY A 218 8.65 18.00 12.26
C GLY A 218 8.56 19.50 12.50
N PHE A 219 8.11 19.88 13.70
CA PHE A 219 7.90 21.29 14.07
C PHE A 219 9.20 21.95 14.55
N THR A 220 9.41 23.21 14.18
CA THR A 220 10.48 24.09 14.67
C THR A 220 10.12 24.76 15.99
N SER A 221 8.85 25.07 16.20
CA SER A 221 8.32 25.57 17.47
C SER A 221 6.94 24.98 17.73
N ILE A 222 6.62 24.74 18.99
CA ILE A 222 5.27 24.38 19.45
C ILE A 222 5.03 25.13 20.77
N CYS A 223 3.91 25.83 20.87
CA CYS A 223 3.46 26.48 22.08
C CYS A 223 1.94 26.39 22.21
N LEU A 224 1.44 26.59 23.42
CA LEU A 224 0.02 26.84 23.65
C LEU A 224 -0.20 28.35 23.59
N GLU A 225 -1.12 28.82 22.78
CA GLU A 225 -1.58 30.21 22.85
C GLU A 225 -2.90 30.27 23.58
N ALA A 226 -3.01 31.17 24.55
CA ALA A 226 -4.22 31.45 25.29
C ALA A 226 -4.57 32.93 25.20
N SER A 227 -5.85 33.25 25.09
CA SER A 227 -6.38 34.61 25.06
C SER A 227 -7.61 34.70 25.95
N VAL A 228 -7.70 35.77 26.74
CA VAL A 228 -8.84 36.05 27.62
C VAL A 228 -9.75 37.05 26.92
N ASN A 229 -11.02 36.69 26.69
CA ASN A 229 -12.04 37.51 26.04
C ASN A 229 -11.61 38.07 24.66
N GLY A 230 -10.76 37.34 23.93
CA GLY A 230 -10.25 37.78 22.63
C GLY A 230 -9.18 38.88 22.70
N ALA A 231 -8.60 39.13 23.87
CA ALA A 231 -7.43 39.99 24.03
C ALA A 231 -6.19 39.43 23.31
N LYS A 232 -5.08 40.17 23.34
CA LYS A 232 -3.82 39.72 22.72
C LYS A 232 -3.41 38.36 23.32
N PRO A 233 -3.12 37.34 22.48
CA PRO A 233 -2.77 36.02 22.98
C PRO A 233 -1.44 36.04 23.74
N VAL A 234 -1.36 35.20 24.77
CA VAL A 234 -0.18 34.88 25.56
C VAL A 234 0.31 33.51 25.10
N SER A 235 1.58 33.42 24.70
CA SER A 235 2.20 32.15 24.31
C SER A 235 2.84 31.49 25.53
N LEU A 236 2.34 30.33 25.91
CA LEU A 236 2.86 29.48 26.97
C LEU A 236 3.82 28.46 26.33
N ALA A 237 5.10 28.57 26.68
CA ALA A 237 6.13 27.68 26.17
C ALA A 237 5.99 26.29 26.77
N MET A 238 6.24 25.26 25.95
CA MET A 238 6.26 23.88 26.41
C MET A 238 7.67 23.48 26.83
N GLU A 239 7.82 22.88 28.01
CA GLU A 239 9.12 22.41 28.49
C GLU A 239 9.67 21.24 27.64
N ASN A 240 8.80 20.33 27.22
CA ASN A 240 9.17 19.08 26.52
C ASN A 240 8.54 18.97 25.13
N ALA A 241 8.57 20.04 24.34
CA ALA A 241 8.04 20.01 22.98
C ALA A 241 8.79 19.01 22.09
N PRO A 242 8.10 18.16 21.30
CA PRO A 242 8.70 17.20 20.37
C PRO A 242 9.22 17.91 19.09
N LEU A 243 10.17 18.84 19.24
CA LEU A 243 10.73 19.60 18.14
C LEU A 243 11.53 18.70 17.19
N LYS A 244 11.45 18.97 15.89
CA LYS A 244 12.14 18.26 14.80
C LYS A 244 11.87 16.74 14.76
N LYS A 245 10.85 16.25 15.47
CA LYS A 245 10.39 14.86 15.37
C LYS A 245 9.39 14.74 14.23
N THR A 246 9.58 13.72 13.38
CA THR A 246 8.67 13.39 12.29
C THR A 246 7.64 12.34 12.73
N GLY A 247 6.46 12.39 12.14
CA GLY A 247 5.33 11.52 12.47
C GLY A 247 4.47 12.09 13.58
N GLU A 248 3.68 11.21 14.20
CA GLU A 248 2.78 11.57 15.29
C GLU A 248 3.54 11.69 16.62
N SER A 249 3.23 12.73 17.39
CA SER A 249 3.76 12.95 18.74
C SER A 249 2.70 13.58 19.62
N GLN A 250 2.59 13.06 20.84
CA GLN A 250 1.73 13.65 21.87
C GLN A 250 2.42 14.83 22.54
N VAL A 251 1.61 15.83 22.85
CA VAL A 251 2.00 17.04 23.56
C VAL A 251 1.07 17.22 24.75
N THR A 252 1.65 17.51 25.91
CA THR A 252 0.88 17.77 27.12
C THR A 252 1.49 18.95 27.85
N GLY A 253 0.69 19.59 28.68
CA GLY A 253 1.14 20.66 29.55
C GLY A 253 0.07 21.09 30.52
N GLU A 254 0.43 22.09 31.31
CA GLU A 254 -0.45 22.74 32.27
C GLU A 254 -0.66 24.20 31.86
N MET A 255 -1.84 24.73 32.18
CA MET A 255 -2.17 26.14 32.05
C MET A 255 -2.81 26.60 33.34
N LEU A 256 -2.10 27.44 34.09
CA LEU A 256 -2.61 28.02 35.32
C LEU A 256 -3.47 29.24 34.98
N LEU A 257 -4.76 29.16 35.27
CA LEU A 257 -5.70 30.26 35.00
C LEU A 257 -5.36 31.51 35.84
N GLU A 258 -4.75 31.33 37.01
CA GLU A 258 -4.28 32.41 37.85
C GLU A 258 -3.21 33.27 37.15
N GLU A 259 -2.31 32.66 36.39
CA GLU A 259 -1.25 33.38 35.65
C GLU A 259 -1.81 34.23 34.51
N LEU A 260 -2.94 33.79 33.94
CA LEU A 260 -3.69 34.53 32.93
C LEU A 260 -4.53 35.67 33.54
N LYS A 261 -4.56 35.82 34.86
CA LYS A 261 -5.31 36.83 35.62
C LYS A 261 -6.80 36.85 35.27
N VAL A 262 -7.37 35.68 35.03
CA VAL A 262 -8.78 35.56 34.68
C VAL A 262 -9.67 35.92 35.86
N VAL A 263 -10.82 36.52 35.58
CA VAL A 263 -11.87 36.78 36.55
C VAL A 263 -13.11 35.96 36.23
N PRO A 264 -14.02 35.75 37.20
CA PRO A 264 -15.29 35.07 36.90
C PRO A 264 -16.03 35.70 35.72
N PHE A 265 -16.63 34.83 34.90
CA PHE A 265 -17.31 35.12 33.63
C PHE A 265 -16.42 35.43 32.44
N ASP A 266 -15.09 35.40 32.61
CA ASP A 266 -14.19 35.43 31.47
C ASP A 266 -14.29 34.15 30.64
N VAL A 267 -14.00 34.30 29.35
CA VAL A 267 -13.82 33.18 28.43
C VAL A 267 -12.38 33.14 27.98
N VAL A 268 -11.70 32.03 28.26
CA VAL A 268 -10.35 31.76 27.79
C VAL A 268 -10.44 30.94 26.52
N SER A 269 -9.93 31.46 25.40
CA SER A 269 -9.71 30.69 24.17
C SER A 269 -8.27 30.22 24.12
N TYR A 270 -8.02 28.95 23.82
CA TYR A 270 -6.67 28.43 23.69
C TYR A 270 -6.55 27.45 22.52
N ASN A 271 -5.36 27.39 21.93
CA ASN A 271 -5.03 26.54 20.79
C ASN A 271 -3.53 26.20 20.79
N LEU A 272 -3.18 25.08 20.16
CA LEU A 272 -1.79 24.81 19.83
C LEU A 272 -1.39 25.67 18.63
N ARG A 273 -0.18 26.23 18.71
CA ARG A 273 0.45 26.96 17.62
C ARG A 273 1.85 26.41 17.43
N GLY A 274 2.25 26.22 16.17
CA GLY A 274 3.62 25.90 15.86
C GLY A 274 4.03 26.33 14.48
N THR A 275 5.33 26.18 14.23
CA THR A 275 5.93 26.43 12.93
C THR A 275 6.52 25.13 12.41
N ALA A 276 6.34 24.85 11.12
CA ALA A 276 6.95 23.71 10.46
C ALA A 276 7.42 24.09 9.05
N PRO A 277 8.54 23.51 8.58
CA PRO A 277 8.96 23.66 7.20
C PRO A 277 8.08 22.80 6.30
N LEU A 278 7.37 23.41 5.34
CA LEU A 278 6.49 22.73 4.39
C LEU A 278 6.70 23.28 2.97
N ASP A 279 6.76 22.39 1.98
CA ASP A 279 6.83 22.74 0.55
C ASP A 279 7.96 23.75 0.23
N GLY A 280 9.11 23.59 0.89
CA GLY A 280 10.28 24.46 0.72
C GLY A 280 10.18 25.83 1.41
N ARG A 281 9.09 26.12 2.13
CA ARG A 281 8.99 27.28 3.02
C ARG A 281 9.51 26.89 4.40
N PRO A 282 10.44 27.64 4.99
CA PRO A 282 11.06 27.27 6.27
C PRO A 282 10.11 27.39 7.46
N ASP A 283 9.20 28.37 7.43
CA ASP A 283 8.35 28.73 8.57
C ASP A 283 6.88 28.86 8.15
N VAL A 284 6.17 27.73 8.06
CA VAL A 284 4.70 27.72 7.89
C VAL A 284 4.04 27.59 9.26
N GLU A 285 3.16 28.54 9.56
CA GLU A 285 2.39 28.55 10.79
C GLU A 285 1.24 27.54 10.72
N ILE A 286 1.17 26.65 11.71
CA ILE A 286 0.15 25.63 11.86
C ILE A 286 -0.52 25.82 13.22
N VAL A 287 -1.85 25.78 13.22
CA VAL A 287 -2.65 26.11 14.40
C VAL A 287 -3.75 25.07 14.55
N SER A 288 -3.95 24.55 15.77
CA SER A 288 -5.07 23.64 16.05
C SER A 288 -6.39 24.40 16.14
N VAL A 289 -7.50 23.66 16.04
CA VAL A 289 -8.82 24.22 16.36
C VAL A 289 -8.84 24.76 17.80
N PRO A 290 -9.34 25.98 18.04
CA PRO A 290 -9.38 26.55 19.38
C PRO A 290 -10.41 25.86 20.27
N GLN A 291 -10.04 25.71 21.54
CA GLN A 291 -10.91 25.30 22.63
C GLN A 291 -11.20 26.48 23.54
N PHE A 292 -12.28 26.38 24.31
CA PHE A 292 -12.75 27.47 25.16
C PHE A 292 -12.99 26.99 26.59
N ILE A 293 -12.71 27.87 27.55
CA ILE A 293 -12.96 27.66 28.98
C ILE A 293 -13.84 28.80 29.46
N GLU A 294 -14.98 28.44 30.04
CA GLU A 294 -15.85 29.39 30.75
C GLU A 294 -15.39 29.46 32.21
N VAL A 295 -14.90 30.63 32.64
CA VAL A 295 -14.44 30.84 34.01
C VAL A 295 -15.66 31.11 34.90
N ARG A 296 -15.95 30.22 35.85
CA ARG A 296 -17.14 30.31 36.71
C ARG A 296 -16.77 30.85 38.11
N PRO A 297 -17.69 31.57 38.76
CA PRO A 297 -17.46 32.03 40.13
C PRO A 297 -17.45 30.85 41.12
N PHE A 298 -16.65 30.98 42.19
CA PHE A 298 -16.50 29.94 43.23
C PHE A 298 -17.80 29.50 43.92
N ARG A 299 -18.81 30.37 43.98
CA ARG A 299 -20.08 30.16 44.71
C ARG A 299 -21.29 30.35 43.82
N GLU A 300 -21.22 29.84 42.60
CA GLU A 300 -22.35 29.88 41.68
C GLU A 300 -23.63 29.28 42.26
N GLU A 301 -23.51 28.13 42.92
CA GLU A 301 -24.63 27.42 43.51
C GLU A 301 -25.32 28.22 44.63
N ALA A 302 -24.57 29.03 45.38
CA ALA A 302 -25.13 29.89 46.43
C ALA A 302 -25.87 31.11 45.83
N ILE A 303 -25.39 31.64 44.70
CA ILE A 303 -26.07 32.73 43.97
C ILE A 303 -27.38 32.21 43.36
N ILE A 304 -27.36 31.01 42.78
CA ILE A 304 -28.54 30.37 42.18
C ILE A 304 -29.55 29.99 43.27
N MET A 305 -29.11 29.38 44.38
CA MET A 305 -29.98 29.03 45.51
C MET A 305 -30.61 30.26 46.18
N SER A 306 -29.86 31.35 46.36
CA SER A 306 -30.41 32.58 46.96
C SER A 306 -31.44 33.25 46.06
N ALA A 307 -31.26 33.23 44.73
CA ALA A 307 -32.25 33.74 43.78
C ALA A 307 -33.51 32.87 43.72
N GLN A 308 -33.40 31.55 43.89
CA GLN A 308 -34.57 30.65 43.94
C GLN A 308 -35.45 30.90 45.18
N MET A 309 -34.86 31.31 46.31
CA MET A 309 -35.57 31.58 47.56
C MET A 309 -36.39 32.89 47.54
N THR A 310 -36.09 33.84 46.64
CA THR A 310 -36.77 35.14 46.56
C THR A 310 -37.93 35.19 45.56
N GLY A 311 -38.23 34.09 44.86
CA GLY A 311 -39.28 34.04 43.83
C GLY A 311 -38.92 34.71 42.49
N GLU A 312 -37.86 35.52 42.44
CA GLU A 312 -37.30 36.11 41.21
C GLU A 312 -36.37 35.15 40.45
N GLY A 313 -36.00 34.02 41.05
CA GLY A 313 -35.06 33.05 40.50
C GLY A 313 -35.46 32.45 39.16
N ALA A 314 -36.77 32.29 38.89
CA ALA A 314 -37.23 31.77 37.61
C ALA A 314 -36.92 32.72 36.44
N LYS A 315 -37.08 34.04 36.66
CA LYS A 315 -36.79 35.07 35.65
C LYS A 315 -35.29 35.21 35.44
N LEU A 316 -34.50 35.24 36.52
CA LEU A 316 -33.04 35.29 36.47
C LEU A 316 -32.45 34.06 35.75
N MET A 317 -32.94 32.86 36.06
CA MET A 317 -32.48 31.63 35.41
C MET A 317 -32.84 31.60 33.93
N LYS A 318 -34.03 32.10 33.54
CA LYS A 318 -34.40 32.23 32.13
C LYS A 318 -33.44 33.17 31.38
N MET A 319 -33.09 34.31 31.99
CA MET A 319 -32.15 35.26 31.42
C MET A 319 -30.73 34.67 31.32
N LEU A 320 -30.23 34.03 32.37
CA LEU A 320 -28.91 33.38 32.38
C LEU A 320 -28.82 32.26 31.33
N ASN A 321 -29.87 31.45 31.19
CA ASN A 321 -29.94 30.41 30.16
C ASN A 321 -29.87 31.01 28.75
N MET A 322 -30.52 32.14 28.52
CA MET A 322 -30.50 32.82 27.23
C MET A 322 -29.15 33.45 26.91
N LEU A 323 -28.52 34.10 27.88
CA LEU A 323 -27.16 34.62 27.74
C LEU A 323 -26.15 33.49 27.51
N SER A 324 -26.28 32.37 28.22
CA SER A 324 -25.46 31.18 28.00
C SER A 324 -25.69 30.58 26.62
N HIS A 325 -26.92 30.60 26.12
CA HIS A 325 -27.24 30.17 24.76
C HIS A 325 -26.54 31.05 23.71
N PHE A 326 -26.67 32.37 23.81
CA PHE A 326 -25.98 33.29 22.90
C PHE A 326 -24.47 33.12 22.92
N LEU A 327 -23.89 32.95 24.12
CA LEU A 327 -22.46 32.71 24.26
C LEU A 327 -22.04 31.41 23.56
N ARG A 328 -22.71 30.29 23.84
CA ARG A 328 -22.40 28.99 23.22
C ARG A 328 -22.50 29.02 21.70
N MET A 329 -23.56 29.63 21.18
CA MET A 329 -23.73 29.77 19.73
C MET A 329 -22.62 30.62 19.11
N GLN A 330 -22.23 31.72 19.76
CA GLN A 330 -21.12 32.54 19.27
C GLN A 330 -19.76 31.80 19.32
N LEU A 331 -19.53 30.98 20.35
CA LEU A 331 -18.32 30.14 20.43
C LEU A 331 -18.29 29.06 19.33
N ALA A 332 -19.42 28.40 19.07
CA ALA A 332 -19.55 27.44 18.00
C ALA A 332 -19.31 28.07 16.62
N LEU A 333 -19.87 29.26 16.39
CA LEU A 333 -19.64 30.04 15.16
C LEU A 333 -18.17 30.43 15.01
N ASN A 334 -17.52 30.89 16.08
CA ASN A 334 -16.10 31.24 16.04
C ASN A 334 -15.22 30.02 15.67
N LYS A 335 -15.53 28.82 16.20
CA LYS A 335 -14.85 27.58 15.80
C LYS A 335 -15.09 27.24 14.33
N ALA A 336 -16.34 27.34 13.87
CA ALA A 336 -16.68 27.02 12.49
C ALA A 336 -15.95 27.96 11.51
N VAL A 337 -15.88 29.26 11.82
CA VAL A 337 -15.10 30.25 11.06
C VAL A 337 -13.62 29.89 11.05
N PHE A 338 -13.07 29.52 12.21
CA PHE A 338 -11.67 29.11 12.32
C PHE A 338 -11.39 27.88 11.45
N VAL A 339 -12.20 26.83 11.55
CA VAL A 339 -12.06 25.59 10.77
C VAL A 339 -12.18 25.87 9.27
N ALA A 340 -13.16 26.66 8.86
CA ALA A 340 -13.33 27.05 7.45
C ALA A 340 -12.08 27.78 6.93
N ARG A 341 -11.50 28.68 7.73
CA ARG A 341 -10.27 29.41 7.38
C ARG A 341 -9.02 28.52 7.39
N ALA A 342 -8.92 27.59 8.35
CA ALA A 342 -7.80 26.68 8.51
C ALA A 342 -7.83 25.49 7.53
N SER A 343 -8.96 25.26 6.84
CA SER A 343 -9.14 24.16 5.88
C SER A 343 -8.18 24.19 4.69
N GLY A 344 -7.53 25.32 4.41
CA GLY A 344 -6.63 25.49 3.27
C GLY A 344 -7.34 25.41 1.91
N LEU A 345 -8.68 25.36 1.90
CA LEU A 345 -9.45 25.31 0.67
C LEU A 345 -9.30 26.61 -0.14
N PRO A 346 -9.19 26.53 -1.47
CA PRO A 346 -9.22 27.72 -2.33
C PRO A 346 -10.49 28.55 -2.12
N SER A 347 -10.38 29.88 -2.22
CA SER A 347 -11.51 30.79 -2.00
C SER A 347 -12.67 30.62 -2.98
N ASP A 348 -12.43 29.99 -4.13
CA ASP A 348 -13.42 29.65 -5.15
C ASP A 348 -14.03 28.24 -4.97
N SER A 349 -13.58 27.48 -3.97
CA SER A 349 -14.09 26.14 -3.67
C SER A 349 -15.59 26.18 -3.36
N PRO A 350 -16.42 25.35 -4.01
CA PRO A 350 -17.85 25.28 -3.72
C PRO A 350 -18.12 24.83 -2.29
N VAL A 351 -17.26 23.96 -1.74
CA VAL A 351 -17.38 23.46 -0.36
C VAL A 351 -17.13 24.57 0.66
N LEU A 352 -16.09 25.38 0.44
CA LEU A 352 -15.80 26.51 1.31
C LEU A 352 -16.91 27.56 1.24
N ARG A 353 -17.45 27.81 0.03
CA ARG A 353 -18.57 28.74 -0.17
C ARG A 353 -19.81 28.27 0.59
N GLU A 354 -20.19 27.00 0.47
CA GLU A 354 -21.32 26.43 1.20
C GLU A 354 -21.13 26.52 2.72
N GLN A 355 -19.93 26.20 3.23
CA GLN A 355 -19.62 26.35 4.65
C GLN A 355 -19.74 27.80 5.12
N VAL A 356 -19.20 28.75 4.36
CA VAL A 356 -19.30 30.18 4.68
C VAL A 356 -20.75 30.67 4.63
N GLU A 357 -21.54 30.22 3.66
CA GLU A 357 -22.96 30.56 3.56
C GLU A 357 -23.76 30.05 4.78
N LEU A 358 -23.51 28.81 5.22
CA LEU A 358 -24.12 28.25 6.43
C LEU A 358 -23.73 29.04 7.69
N ILE A 359 -22.44 29.30 7.88
CA ILE A 359 -21.93 30.09 9.00
C ILE A 359 -22.54 31.50 9.01
N ALA A 360 -22.65 32.13 7.84
CA ALA A 360 -23.22 33.45 7.70
C ALA A 360 -24.72 33.46 8.02
N GLY A 361 -25.46 32.42 7.60
CA GLY A 361 -26.88 32.23 7.94
C GLY A 361 -27.09 32.11 9.45
N GLU A 362 -26.35 31.22 10.10
CA GLU A 362 -26.41 31.00 11.55
C GLU A 362 -25.99 32.26 12.34
N GLN A 363 -24.95 32.98 11.89
CA GLN A 363 -24.55 34.26 12.49
C GLN A 363 -25.65 35.32 12.35
N GLN A 364 -26.36 35.34 11.21
CA GLN A 364 -27.47 36.25 10.98
C GLN A 364 -28.68 35.91 11.87
N ASP A 365 -28.97 34.62 12.05
CA ASP A 365 -30.08 34.18 12.89
C ASP A 365 -29.81 34.45 14.37
N LEU A 366 -28.60 34.15 14.86
CA LEU A 366 -28.17 34.55 16.22
C LEU A 366 -28.29 36.06 16.43
N ARG A 367 -27.87 36.86 15.44
CA ARG A 367 -28.01 38.32 15.46
C ARG A 367 -29.47 38.76 15.57
N LYS A 368 -30.39 38.13 14.81
CA LYS A 368 -31.83 38.44 14.89
C LYS A 368 -32.42 38.08 16.25
N GLU A 369 -32.01 36.95 16.82
CA GLU A 369 -32.47 36.54 18.15
C GLU A 369 -32.00 37.51 19.24
N LEU A 370 -30.75 37.97 19.16
CA LEU A 370 -30.23 38.98 20.09
C LEU A 370 -30.94 40.34 19.93
N ASP A 371 -31.17 40.79 18.70
CA ASP A 371 -31.91 42.02 18.39
C ASP A 371 -33.34 41.96 18.93
N LYS A 372 -34.00 40.82 18.73
CA LYS A 372 -35.33 40.54 19.28
C LYS A 372 -35.32 40.57 20.80
N PHE A 373 -34.35 39.90 21.43
CA PHE A 373 -34.20 39.90 22.88
C PHE A 373 -34.01 41.31 23.45
N LEU A 374 -33.17 42.14 22.82
CA LEU A 374 -32.94 43.52 23.23
C LEU A 374 -34.16 44.43 23.01
N THR A 375 -35.02 44.10 22.06
CA THR A 375 -36.26 44.85 21.77
C THR A 375 -37.40 44.46 22.70
N GLU A 376 -37.52 43.17 23.02
CA GLU A 376 -38.62 42.62 23.82
C GLU A 376 -38.36 42.65 25.33
N THR A 377 -37.09 42.72 25.75
CA THR A 377 -36.72 42.76 27.17
C THR A 377 -36.63 44.22 27.64
N PRO A 378 -37.42 44.64 28.65
CA PRO A 378 -37.32 45.98 29.21
C PRO A 378 -35.90 46.21 29.77
N ALA A 379 -35.32 47.38 29.50
CA ALA A 379 -33.97 47.74 29.97
C ALA A 379 -33.85 47.76 31.50
N GLU A 380 -34.97 47.80 32.23
CA GLU A 380 -35.06 47.72 33.69
C GLU A 380 -34.83 46.29 34.22
N GLU A 381 -34.97 45.26 33.37
CA GLU A 381 -34.80 43.85 33.76
C GLU A 381 -33.36 43.35 33.62
N ILE A 382 -32.51 44.13 32.94
CA ILE A 382 -31.10 43.83 32.70
C ILE A 382 -30.29 44.98 33.31
N SER A 383 -29.13 44.70 33.90
CA SER A 383 -28.25 45.80 34.34
C SER A 383 -27.82 46.64 33.13
N ALA A 384 -27.71 47.96 33.30
CA ALA A 384 -27.31 48.88 32.21
C ALA A 384 -26.00 48.41 31.53
N ASN A 385 -25.02 47.96 32.32
CA ASN A 385 -23.77 47.41 31.82
C ASN A 385 -23.98 46.17 30.94
N ALA A 386 -24.83 45.22 31.36
CA ALA A 386 -25.08 44.02 30.57
C ALA A 386 -25.85 44.34 29.28
N PHE A 387 -26.79 45.30 29.32
CA PHE A 387 -27.50 45.77 28.14
C PHE A 387 -26.55 46.44 27.13
N ASP A 388 -25.61 47.27 27.61
CA ASP A 388 -24.59 47.90 26.78
C ASP A 388 -23.63 46.86 26.17
N CYS A 389 -23.19 45.86 26.94
CA CYS A 389 -22.39 44.75 26.42
C CYS A 389 -23.12 43.98 25.31
N LEU A 390 -24.41 43.67 25.50
CA LEU A 390 -25.20 42.99 24.48
C LEU A 390 -25.40 43.82 23.22
N LYS A 391 -25.56 45.15 23.34
CA LYS A 391 -25.57 46.06 22.19
C LYS A 391 -24.23 46.09 21.45
N GLN A 392 -23.12 46.10 22.18
CA GLN A 392 -21.79 46.01 21.57
C GLN A 392 -21.62 44.68 20.83
N SER A 393 -22.06 43.57 21.43
CA SER A 393 -22.09 42.26 20.78
C SER A 393 -22.93 42.27 19.51
N LEU A 394 -24.12 42.87 19.54
CA LEU A 394 -24.98 43.00 18.35
C LEU A 394 -24.27 43.78 17.22
N ALA A 395 -23.60 44.89 17.55
CA ALA A 395 -22.83 45.66 16.59
C ALA A 395 -21.65 44.87 16.01
N ALA A 396 -20.98 44.04 16.82
CA ALA A 396 -19.91 43.15 16.35
C ALA A 396 -20.46 42.04 15.44
N MET A 397 -21.64 41.48 15.73
CA MET A 397 -22.32 40.51 14.86
C MET A 397 -22.74 41.14 13.53
N ASP A 398 -23.22 42.39 13.54
CA ASP A 398 -23.53 43.13 12.30
C ASP A 398 -22.31 43.29 11.42
N GLU A 399 -21.16 43.64 12.02
CA GLU A 399 -19.89 43.74 11.30
C GLU A 399 -19.42 42.38 10.77
N ALA A 400 -19.56 41.30 11.55
CA ALA A 400 -19.27 39.95 11.09
C ALA A 400 -20.14 39.55 9.88
N CYS A 401 -21.45 39.81 9.93
CA CYS A 401 -22.37 39.56 8.82
C CYS A 401 -21.94 40.31 7.55
N ARG A 402 -21.54 41.59 7.67
CA ARG A 402 -21.04 42.38 6.54
C ARG A 402 -19.78 41.78 5.93
N ARG A 403 -18.86 41.27 6.76
CA ARG A 403 -17.65 40.58 6.28
C ARG A 403 -17.95 39.29 5.53
N PHE A 404 -19.06 38.63 5.85
CA PHE A 404 -19.57 37.50 5.08
C PHE A 404 -20.36 37.92 3.82
N GLY A 405 -20.53 39.22 3.55
CA GLY A 405 -21.32 39.72 2.43
C GLY A 405 -22.83 39.70 2.67
N VAL A 406 -23.28 39.44 3.90
CA VAL A 406 -24.68 39.49 4.30
C VAL A 406 -25.02 40.90 4.77
N THR A 407 -26.04 41.51 4.17
CA THR A 407 -26.54 42.81 4.65
C THR A 407 -27.40 42.58 5.89
N PRO A 408 -27.02 43.09 7.07
CA PRO A 408 -27.83 42.95 8.28
C PRO A 408 -29.17 43.66 8.05
N LYS A 409 -30.28 42.93 8.17
CA LYS A 409 -31.62 43.53 8.19
C LYS A 409 -32.07 43.59 9.65
N PRO A 410 -32.59 44.73 10.12
CA PRO A 410 -33.18 44.79 11.45
C PRO A 410 -34.33 43.79 11.54
N ALA A 411 -34.52 43.17 12.71
CA ALA A 411 -35.72 42.38 12.96
C ALA A 411 -36.92 43.32 12.76
N SER A 412 -37.90 42.89 11.96
CA SER A 412 -39.05 43.71 11.59
C SER A 412 -39.66 44.34 12.84
N THR A 413 -39.72 45.68 12.88
CA THR A 413 -40.48 46.41 13.90
C THR A 413 -41.92 45.92 13.86
N THR A 414 -42.31 45.11 14.85
CA THR A 414 -43.70 44.81 15.13
C THR A 414 -44.35 46.16 15.39
N LYS A 415 -45.19 46.62 14.45
CA LYS A 415 -45.91 47.89 14.54
C LYS A 415 -46.60 47.95 15.90
N GLY A 416 -46.08 48.79 16.79
CA GLY A 416 -46.84 49.25 17.94
C GLY A 416 -48.14 49.85 17.42
N LYS A 417 -49.26 49.25 17.80
CA LYS A 417 -50.56 49.91 17.73
C LYS A 417 -50.42 51.19 18.55
N ALA A 418 -50.28 52.31 17.86
CA ALA A 418 -50.51 53.62 18.45
C ALA A 418 -51.99 53.66 18.86
N ASN A 419 -52.24 53.54 20.17
CA ASN A 419 -53.48 54.06 20.73
C ASN A 419 -53.44 55.57 20.50
N SER A 420 -54.30 56.03 19.59
CA SER A 420 -54.68 57.44 19.51
C SER A 420 -55.71 57.74 20.60
N PRO A 421 -55.75 58.97 21.13
CA PRO A 421 -56.56 59.38 22.29
C PRO A 421 -58.07 59.21 22.10
#